data_AF-A0A2D6JI86-F1
#
_entry.id   AF-A0A2D6JI86-F1
#
_cell.length_a   1.000
_cell.length_b   1.000
_cell.length_c   1.000
_cell.angle_alpha   90.00
_cell.angle_beta   90.00
_cell.angle_gamma   90.00
#
_symmetry.space_group_name_H-M   'P 1'
#
loop_
_entity.id
_entity.type
_entity.pdbx_description
1 polymer ?
#
loop_
_entity_poly.entity_id
_entity_poly.type
_entity_poly.pdbx_seq_one_letter_code
_entity_poly.pdbx_strand_id
1 'polypeptide(L)'
;MTHRQYIDDEGGHIMKRLYIAKAILLSMLVSACSEQNSIEDILLTEAAEMGATTSYISKEDVIIGKELYLVSNNVRVRSSADLSSKDNILGKFIKGDKVKVLGEPEGIMVQVELLDIQAKLKTSENYYVAYKYLTEATVSRGPDWAANPTELSDIFMVQNIATEKLRVYKKSCESGICKHKMIFEADFVSGEDAMNEDGKGSTRSVVGHFRVSSWIKFYMDQYRRYPSWYDPNYPALPEPGAGVTDWLSNDDILPGYGTYRGAFGWYTAKVGPDAHMQWTHGTYGWGADGNKFIEETRGFWANLFADPRSHGCSRVSNEHIAFIRELLPIGSSVIKIYAREAYADPNLSNYTGSEKGEFDYILTKNGVRRDGQKAGRDTVLKAGTPSHQYLEEGTLHYKRIPEANVFLSGRSGKDSGWNGNVYGLKHEDMKGVFLVDEGRILKYAHPTHHEKIGRGGFRNIEFPNDFIAASNTAYSLPKCPRRYLPSAGGGTRRPGSGSAIKNRQAGRCAPQLDSEGRYSEK
;
A
#
# COMPACT_ATOMS: atom_id res chain seq x y z
N MET A 1 -19.13 -36.24 56.96
CA MET A 1 -17.69 -35.99 56.73
C MET A 1 -17.44 -36.16 55.23
N THR A 2 -17.59 -35.09 54.46
CA THR A 2 -16.48 -34.30 53.86
C THR A 2 -15.66 -35.08 52.82
N HIS A 3 -15.86 -34.79 51.53
CA HIS A 3 -14.99 -33.87 50.80
C HIS A 3 -15.55 -33.51 49.41
N ARG A 4 -15.34 -32.25 49.04
CA ARG A 4 -15.66 -31.54 47.80
C ARG A 4 -14.33 -31.02 47.26
N GLN A 5 -14.10 -31.05 45.94
CA GLN A 5 -13.20 -30.20 45.11
C GLN A 5 -12.85 -30.94 43.81
N TYR A 6 -12.65 -30.36 42.61
CA TYR A 6 -12.89 -29.05 41.95
C TYR A 6 -12.32 -29.20 40.50
N ILE A 7 -12.66 -28.29 39.56
CA ILE A 7 -12.02 -28.05 38.22
C ILE A 7 -12.54 -28.99 37.09
N ASP A 8 -13.08 -28.59 35.93
CA ASP A 8 -12.93 -27.39 35.08
C ASP A 8 -14.22 -27.10 34.27
N ASP A 9 -14.83 -25.92 34.44
CA ASP A 9 -16.05 -25.47 33.71
C ASP A 9 -15.76 -24.24 32.80
N GLU A 10 -14.50 -23.84 32.65
CA GLU A 10 -14.11 -22.64 31.87
C GLU A 10 -13.94 -22.90 30.37
N GLY A 11 -13.52 -24.11 29.97
CA GLY A 11 -13.29 -24.46 28.55
C GLY A 11 -14.58 -24.55 27.72
N GLY A 12 -15.69 -24.96 28.34
CA GLY A 12 -16.99 -25.10 27.68
C GLY A 12 -17.66 -23.75 27.38
N HIS A 13 -17.47 -22.75 28.25
CA HIS A 13 -18.04 -21.42 28.07
C HIS A 13 -17.32 -20.59 27.01
N ILE A 14 -16.01 -20.77 26.85
CA ILE A 14 -15.22 -20.09 25.80
C ILE A 14 -15.59 -20.64 24.42
N MET A 15 -15.76 -21.96 24.28
CA MET A 15 -16.16 -22.58 23.01
C MET A 15 -17.61 -22.24 22.61
N LYS A 16 -18.54 -22.16 23.58
CA LYS A 16 -19.91 -21.68 23.32
C LYS A 16 -19.94 -20.20 22.92
N ARG A 17 -19.12 -19.34 23.52
CA ARG A 17 -18.99 -17.93 23.12
C ARG A 17 -18.37 -17.79 21.72
N LEU A 18 -17.39 -18.62 21.35
CA LEU A 18 -16.83 -18.64 20.00
C LEU A 18 -17.83 -19.11 18.94
N TYR A 19 -18.68 -20.10 19.26
CA TYR A 19 -19.72 -20.58 18.35
C TYR A 19 -20.88 -19.60 18.22
N ILE A 20 -21.27 -18.92 19.29
CA ILE A 20 -22.29 -17.86 19.26
C ILE A 20 -21.74 -16.63 18.53
N ALA A 21 -20.48 -16.26 18.74
CA ALA A 21 -19.83 -15.19 17.97
C ALA A 21 -19.71 -15.56 16.48
N LYS A 22 -19.36 -16.81 16.13
CA LYS A 22 -19.40 -17.30 14.75
C LYS A 22 -20.80 -17.30 14.16
N ALA A 23 -21.83 -17.65 14.94
CA ALA A 23 -23.21 -17.68 14.46
C ALA A 23 -23.78 -16.26 14.28
N ILE A 24 -23.40 -15.31 15.13
CA ILE A 24 -23.75 -13.88 14.98
C ILE A 24 -23.00 -13.26 13.78
N LEU A 25 -21.72 -13.59 13.60
CA LEU A 25 -20.94 -13.20 12.43
C LEU A 25 -21.52 -13.79 11.12
N LEU A 26 -21.97 -15.04 11.17
CA LEU A 26 -22.59 -15.72 10.03
C LEU A 26 -24.04 -15.25 9.78
N SER A 27 -24.80 -14.85 10.81
CA SER A 27 -26.13 -14.25 10.62
C SER A 27 -26.07 -12.80 10.14
N MET A 28 -24.99 -12.06 10.46
CA MET A 28 -24.71 -10.76 9.85
C MET A 28 -24.26 -10.91 8.39
N LEU A 29 -23.61 -12.02 8.02
CA LEU A 29 -23.27 -12.35 6.63
C LEU A 29 -24.47 -12.82 5.80
N VAL A 30 -25.48 -13.47 6.42
CA VAL A 30 -26.64 -14.02 5.69
C VAL A 30 -27.81 -13.04 5.57
N SER A 31 -27.78 -11.88 6.23
CA SER A 31 -28.72 -10.79 5.95
C SER A 31 -28.18 -9.74 4.96
N ALA A 32 -26.97 -9.93 4.42
CA ALA A 32 -26.36 -9.08 3.39
C ALA A 32 -26.55 -9.64 1.96
N CYS A 33 -27.29 -10.74 1.81
CA CYS A 33 -27.49 -11.44 0.53
C CYS A 33 -28.94 -11.96 0.40
N SER A 34 -29.93 -11.08 0.54
CA SER A 34 -31.19 -11.26 -0.16
C SER A 34 -31.88 -9.93 -0.46
N GLU A 35 -32.18 -9.77 -1.74
CA GLU A 35 -33.15 -8.85 -2.36
C GLU A 35 -32.75 -7.39 -2.64
N GLN A 36 -32.86 -7.09 -3.95
CA GLN A 36 -32.89 -5.80 -4.62
C GLN A 36 -31.67 -4.91 -4.40
N ASN A 37 -30.68 -5.08 -5.30
CA ASN A 37 -29.62 -4.10 -5.48
C ASN A 37 -30.24 -2.72 -5.72
N SER A 38 -30.17 -1.88 -4.69
CA SER A 38 -30.48 -0.48 -4.84
C SER A 38 -29.40 0.17 -5.72
N ILE A 39 -29.75 1.24 -6.41
CA ILE A 39 -28.77 2.05 -7.14
C ILE A 39 -27.64 2.53 -6.21
N GLU A 40 -27.91 2.66 -4.91
CA GLU A 40 -26.91 3.05 -3.91
C GLU A 40 -25.81 2.01 -3.68
N ASP A 41 -26.11 0.70 -3.77
CA ASP A 41 -25.12 -0.37 -3.55
C ASP A 41 -24.14 -0.53 -4.73
N ILE A 42 -24.64 -0.35 -5.95
CA ILE A 42 -23.80 -0.30 -7.16
C ILE A 42 -22.82 0.87 -7.07
N LEU A 43 -23.24 1.98 -6.47
CA LEU A 43 -22.44 3.20 -6.33
C LEU A 43 -21.48 3.15 -5.17
N LEU A 44 -21.84 2.51 -4.07
CA LEU A 44 -20.92 2.22 -2.97
C LEU A 44 -19.73 1.41 -3.46
N THR A 45 -19.96 0.47 -4.39
CA THR A 45 -18.90 -0.32 -5.02
C THR A 45 -18.04 0.53 -5.96
N GLU A 46 -18.64 1.32 -6.87
CA GLU A 46 -17.89 2.17 -7.81
C GLU A 46 -17.11 3.30 -7.12
N ALA A 47 -17.62 3.81 -6.01
CA ALA A 47 -17.02 4.93 -5.32
C ALA A 47 -16.01 4.45 -4.23
N ALA A 48 -16.20 3.24 -3.68
CA ALA A 48 -15.14 2.51 -2.98
C ALA A 48 -13.95 2.14 -3.89
N GLU A 49 -14.17 1.95 -5.20
CA GLU A 49 -13.13 1.73 -6.21
C GLU A 49 -12.29 2.98 -6.55
N MET A 50 -12.62 4.16 -6.00
CA MET A 50 -12.11 5.43 -6.54
C MET A 50 -11.52 6.45 -5.56
N GLY A 51 -11.38 6.12 -4.27
CA GLY A 51 -10.40 6.76 -3.37
C GLY A 51 -10.44 8.29 -3.20
N ALA A 52 -11.60 8.92 -3.39
CA ALA A 52 -11.78 10.37 -3.30
C ALA A 52 -11.82 10.85 -1.84
N THR A 53 -11.17 11.98 -1.55
CA THR A 53 -11.14 12.61 -0.21
C THR A 53 -11.16 14.13 -0.38
N THR A 54 -12.34 14.71 -0.61
CA THR A 54 -12.65 16.14 -0.40
C THR A 54 -14.17 16.31 -0.45
N SER A 55 -14.69 17.30 0.29
CA SER A 55 -16.11 17.59 0.55
C SER A 55 -17.01 17.49 -0.69
N TYR A 56 -17.92 16.52 -0.64
CA TYR A 56 -19.00 16.33 -1.61
C TYR A 56 -20.09 17.36 -1.42
N ILE A 57 -20.65 17.83 -2.53
CA ILE A 57 -21.94 18.50 -2.51
C ILE A 57 -23.03 17.46 -2.21
N SER A 58 -23.95 17.79 -1.30
CA SER A 58 -25.16 17.01 -1.12
C SER A 58 -26.08 17.17 -2.33
N LYS A 59 -27.14 16.36 -2.45
CA LYS A 59 -28.10 16.50 -3.55
C LYS A 59 -28.74 17.89 -3.53
N GLU A 60 -28.98 18.39 -2.33
CA GLU A 60 -29.57 19.70 -2.03
C GLU A 60 -28.64 20.87 -2.40
N ASP A 61 -27.34 20.62 -2.51
CA ASP A 61 -26.32 21.61 -2.88
C ASP A 61 -26.00 21.63 -4.39
N VAL A 62 -26.67 20.78 -5.19
CA VAL A 62 -26.52 20.77 -6.65
C VAL A 62 -27.34 21.92 -7.25
N ILE A 63 -26.68 23.06 -7.45
CA ILE A 63 -27.33 24.27 -8.00
C ILE A 63 -27.11 24.34 -9.51
N ILE A 64 -28.20 24.45 -10.27
CA ILE A 64 -28.16 24.65 -11.74
C ILE A 64 -27.38 25.92 -12.08
N GLY A 65 -26.52 25.81 -13.09
CA GLY A 65 -25.67 26.90 -13.56
C GLY A 65 -24.36 27.07 -12.78
N LYS A 66 -24.17 26.33 -11.69
CA LYS A 66 -22.95 26.39 -10.88
C LYS A 66 -21.79 25.68 -11.55
N GLU A 67 -20.62 26.30 -11.49
CA GLU A 67 -19.37 25.71 -11.95
C GLU A 67 -18.71 24.94 -10.81
N LEU A 68 -18.33 23.69 -11.09
CA LEU A 68 -17.82 22.76 -10.09
C LEU A 68 -16.62 21.99 -10.63
N TYR A 69 -15.83 21.46 -9.72
CA TYR A 69 -14.61 20.73 -10.00
C TYR A 69 -14.74 19.27 -9.61
N LEU A 70 -14.15 18.39 -10.41
CA LEU A 70 -14.05 16.96 -10.10
C LEU A 70 -13.05 16.72 -8.96
N VAL A 71 -13.48 16.06 -7.89
CA VAL A 71 -12.61 15.76 -6.74
C VAL A 71 -11.76 14.49 -6.91
N SER A 72 -12.08 13.66 -7.91
CA SER A 72 -11.44 12.36 -8.10
C SER A 72 -10.99 12.11 -9.53
N ASN A 73 -10.01 11.22 -9.67
CA ASN A 73 -9.63 10.64 -10.94
C ASN A 73 -10.57 9.49 -11.30
N ASN A 74 -10.69 9.18 -12.58
CA ASN A 74 -11.41 8.04 -13.13
C ASN A 74 -12.96 8.11 -13.00
N VAL A 75 -13.54 9.30 -12.83
CA VAL A 75 -15.01 9.48 -12.69
C VAL A 75 -15.69 9.24 -14.02
N ARG A 76 -16.49 8.17 -14.09
CA ARG A 76 -17.17 7.79 -15.33
C ARG A 76 -18.10 8.92 -15.78
N VAL A 77 -17.94 9.29 -17.03
CA VAL A 77 -18.82 10.24 -17.72
C VAL A 77 -19.70 9.45 -18.66
N ARG A 78 -21.00 9.71 -18.62
CA ARG A 78 -22.00 8.95 -19.37
C ARG A 78 -22.78 9.84 -20.31
N SER A 79 -23.31 9.27 -21.40
CA SER A 79 -24.22 9.98 -22.31
C SER A 79 -25.66 10.06 -21.81
N SER A 80 -26.00 9.32 -20.76
CA SER A 80 -27.30 9.35 -20.08
C SER A 80 -27.15 9.10 -18.58
N ALA A 81 -28.18 9.41 -17.79
CA ALA A 81 -28.22 9.12 -16.35
C ALA A 81 -28.36 7.61 -16.04
N ASP A 82 -28.60 6.77 -17.04
CA ASP A 82 -28.78 5.31 -16.87
C ASP A 82 -27.49 4.63 -16.40
N LEU A 83 -27.56 3.95 -15.26
CA LEU A 83 -26.44 3.21 -14.68
C LEU A 83 -26.43 1.73 -15.05
N SER A 84 -27.51 1.21 -15.64
CA SER A 84 -27.69 -0.22 -15.93
C SER A 84 -26.84 -0.70 -17.10
N SER A 85 -26.48 0.19 -18.03
CA SER A 85 -25.62 -0.12 -19.18
C SER A 85 -24.19 0.41 -19.01
N LYS A 86 -23.22 -0.29 -19.60
CA LYS A 86 -21.83 0.18 -19.76
C LYS A 86 -21.59 0.88 -21.10
N ASP A 87 -22.53 0.77 -22.04
CA ASP A 87 -22.36 1.28 -23.41
C ASP A 87 -22.47 2.80 -23.47
N ASN A 88 -23.17 3.40 -22.51
CA ASN A 88 -23.27 4.86 -22.38
C ASN A 88 -22.03 5.51 -21.74
N ILE A 89 -20.99 4.74 -21.37
CA ILE A 89 -19.76 5.31 -20.80
C ILE A 89 -18.93 5.96 -21.92
N LEU A 90 -18.81 7.28 -21.85
CA LEU A 90 -18.08 8.12 -22.79
C LEU A 90 -16.59 8.18 -22.47
N GLY A 91 -16.24 7.99 -21.21
CA GLY A 91 -14.87 8.05 -20.75
C GLY A 91 -14.83 8.23 -19.24
N LYS A 92 -13.72 8.77 -18.76
CA LYS A 92 -13.53 9.04 -17.34
C LYS A 92 -12.87 10.40 -17.14
N PHE A 93 -13.54 11.28 -16.40
CA PHE A 93 -12.95 12.52 -15.93
C PHE A 93 -11.74 12.26 -15.05
N ILE A 94 -10.87 13.25 -15.00
CA ILE A 94 -9.76 13.33 -14.07
C ILE A 94 -10.01 14.40 -13.02
N LYS A 95 -9.27 14.30 -11.91
CA LYS A 95 -9.36 15.25 -10.80
C LYS A 95 -9.04 16.65 -11.31
N GLY A 96 -9.87 17.63 -10.93
CA GLY A 96 -9.75 19.03 -11.32
C GLY A 96 -10.26 19.36 -12.73
N ASP A 97 -10.85 18.41 -13.45
CA ASP A 97 -11.72 18.73 -14.59
C ASP A 97 -12.87 19.64 -14.10
N LYS A 98 -13.22 20.65 -14.89
CA LYS A 98 -14.22 21.66 -14.54
C LYS A 98 -15.46 21.50 -15.40
N VAL A 99 -16.61 21.51 -14.73
CA VAL A 99 -17.91 21.32 -15.35
C VAL A 99 -18.90 22.37 -14.85
N LYS A 100 -20.00 22.57 -15.58
CA LYS A 100 -21.13 23.39 -15.14
C LYS A 100 -22.39 22.55 -15.08
N VAL A 101 -23.15 22.67 -14.00
CA VAL A 101 -24.41 21.92 -13.82
C VAL A 101 -25.49 22.48 -14.74
N LEU A 102 -26.14 21.60 -15.51
CA LEU A 102 -27.18 21.98 -16.48
C LEU A 102 -28.60 21.66 -16.03
N GLY A 103 -28.78 20.70 -15.11
CA GLY A 103 -30.11 20.25 -14.70
C GLY A 103 -30.13 19.70 -13.27
N GLU A 104 -31.33 19.38 -12.81
CA GLU A 104 -31.56 18.72 -11.53
C GLU A 104 -30.96 17.30 -11.51
N PRO A 105 -30.55 16.77 -10.34
CA PRO A 105 -30.06 15.41 -10.24
C PRO A 105 -31.10 14.34 -10.62
N GLU A 106 -30.76 13.50 -11.59
CA GLU A 106 -31.47 12.27 -11.94
C GLU A 106 -30.89 11.10 -11.14
N GLY A 107 -31.51 10.84 -9.99
CA GLY A 107 -30.96 9.93 -8.99
C GLY A 107 -29.67 10.50 -8.42
N ILE A 108 -28.53 9.94 -8.83
CA ILE A 108 -27.19 10.37 -8.41
C ILE A 108 -26.40 11.09 -9.51
N MET A 109 -26.92 11.04 -10.73
CA MET A 109 -26.29 11.64 -11.90
C MET A 109 -26.82 13.05 -12.06
N VAL A 110 -25.97 13.94 -12.54
CA VAL A 110 -26.36 15.29 -12.94
C VAL A 110 -25.83 15.57 -14.33
N GLN A 111 -26.64 16.22 -15.14
CA GLN A 111 -26.21 16.66 -16.47
C GLN A 111 -25.25 17.84 -16.32
N VAL A 112 -24.17 17.81 -17.09
CA VAL A 112 -23.12 18.82 -17.04
C VAL A 112 -22.68 19.28 -18.42
N GLU A 113 -22.27 20.54 -18.49
CA GLU A 113 -21.51 21.14 -19.56
C GLU A 113 -20.02 21.01 -19.26
N LEU A 114 -19.24 20.64 -20.28
CA LEU A 114 -17.79 20.52 -20.21
C LEU A 114 -17.15 21.90 -20.36
N LEU A 115 -16.46 22.41 -19.34
CA LEU A 115 -15.84 23.74 -19.39
C LEU A 115 -14.33 23.68 -19.64
N ASP A 116 -13.61 22.96 -18.78
CA ASP A 116 -12.15 22.81 -18.87
C ASP A 116 -11.80 21.36 -18.51
N ILE A 117 -11.62 20.56 -19.55
CA ILE A 117 -11.48 19.10 -19.47
C ILE A 117 -10.14 18.65 -20.04
N GLN A 118 -9.38 17.91 -19.24
CA GLN A 118 -8.16 17.22 -19.67
C GLN A 118 -8.42 15.73 -19.98
N ALA A 119 -9.49 15.16 -19.44
CA ALA A 119 -9.88 13.80 -19.75
C ALA A 119 -10.16 13.58 -21.24
N LYS A 120 -9.77 12.39 -21.74
CA LYS A 120 -10.15 11.94 -23.08
C LYS A 120 -11.53 11.31 -23.03
N LEU A 121 -12.53 12.01 -23.57
CA LEU A 121 -13.92 11.57 -23.62
C LEU A 121 -14.37 11.35 -25.07
N LYS A 122 -15.25 10.36 -25.29
CA LYS A 122 -16.02 10.25 -26.52
C LYS A 122 -16.99 11.41 -26.62
N THR A 123 -17.12 11.99 -27.80
CA THR A 123 -18.08 13.06 -28.07
C THR A 123 -19.51 12.56 -27.89
N SER A 124 -20.34 13.34 -27.20
CA SER A 124 -21.78 13.12 -27.05
C SER A 124 -22.50 14.46 -26.95
N GLU A 125 -23.81 14.45 -27.19
CA GLU A 125 -24.68 15.62 -27.00
C GLU A 125 -24.84 15.95 -25.52
N ASN A 126 -24.84 14.92 -24.65
CA ASN A 126 -25.05 15.08 -23.23
C ASN A 126 -23.92 14.40 -22.45
N TYR A 127 -23.55 15.00 -21.32
CA TYR A 127 -22.61 14.44 -20.38
C TYR A 127 -23.25 14.39 -19.00
N TYR A 128 -23.23 13.21 -18.39
CA TYR A 128 -23.72 12.96 -17.06
C TYR A 128 -22.57 12.50 -16.19
N VAL A 129 -22.51 13.05 -14.97
CA VAL A 129 -21.54 12.68 -13.95
C VAL A 129 -22.25 12.55 -12.61
N ALA A 130 -21.75 11.68 -11.73
CA ALA A 130 -22.33 11.60 -10.39
C ALA A 130 -22.01 12.88 -9.60
N TYR A 131 -23.03 13.59 -9.09
CA TYR A 131 -22.83 14.87 -8.39
C TYR A 131 -21.97 14.71 -7.14
N LYS A 132 -21.96 13.50 -6.55
CA LYS A 132 -21.08 13.10 -5.44
C LYS A 132 -19.59 13.14 -5.79
N TYR A 133 -19.17 13.59 -6.97
CA TYR A 133 -17.75 13.85 -7.27
C TYR A 133 -17.46 15.31 -7.59
N LEU A 134 -18.43 16.19 -7.39
CA LEU A 134 -18.30 17.60 -7.66
C LEU A 134 -18.09 18.38 -6.36
N THR A 135 -17.31 19.46 -6.46
CA THR A 135 -17.08 20.38 -5.36
C THR A 135 -16.91 21.81 -5.87
N GLU A 136 -17.20 22.77 -5.01
CA GLU A 136 -17.00 24.19 -5.29
C GLU A 136 -15.54 24.62 -5.11
N ALA A 137 -14.82 23.93 -4.22
CA ALA A 137 -13.42 24.23 -3.96
C ALA A 137 -12.61 23.95 -5.23
N THR A 138 -11.77 24.90 -5.65
CA THR A 138 -10.86 24.66 -6.76
C THR A 138 -9.98 23.45 -6.42
N VAL A 139 -10.11 22.41 -7.23
CA VAL A 139 -9.33 21.19 -7.06
C VAL A 139 -8.08 21.29 -7.92
N SER A 140 -6.91 21.40 -7.29
CA SER A 140 -5.65 21.25 -8.02
C SER A 140 -5.64 19.87 -8.70
N ARG A 141 -5.41 19.86 -10.02
CA ARG A 141 -5.35 18.66 -10.90
C ARG A 141 -4.25 17.67 -10.51
N GLY A 142 -3.47 18.00 -9.48
CA GLY A 142 -2.16 17.41 -9.28
C GLY A 142 -1.17 18.01 -10.29
N PRO A 143 0.13 17.72 -10.14
CA PRO A 143 1.12 18.19 -11.09
C PRO A 143 0.83 17.59 -12.48
N ASP A 144 0.80 18.42 -13.51
CA ASP A 144 0.85 17.96 -14.90
C ASP A 144 2.21 17.28 -15.12
N TRP A 145 2.24 15.96 -14.95
CA TRP A 145 3.47 15.17 -15.02
C TRP A 145 4.13 15.23 -16.40
N ALA A 146 3.39 15.66 -17.44
CA ALA A 146 3.87 15.82 -18.81
C ALA A 146 4.39 17.24 -19.09
N ALA A 147 3.85 18.28 -18.45
CA ALA A 147 4.27 19.66 -18.67
C ALA A 147 5.59 20.04 -17.98
N ASN A 148 5.89 19.46 -16.80
CA ASN A 148 7.11 19.80 -16.03
C ASN A 148 7.97 18.57 -15.68
N PRO A 149 8.61 17.91 -16.67
CA PRO A 149 9.58 16.84 -16.41
C PRO A 149 10.91 17.33 -15.80
N THR A 150 11.11 18.64 -15.65
CA THR A 150 12.35 19.27 -15.17
C THR A 150 12.41 19.55 -13.66
N GLU A 151 11.31 19.35 -12.91
CA GLU A 151 11.29 19.42 -11.43
C GLU A 151 11.25 18.03 -10.78
N LEU A 152 11.98 17.06 -11.35
CA LEU A 152 12.03 15.71 -10.79
C LEU A 152 12.95 15.69 -9.59
N SER A 153 12.37 15.38 -8.42
CA SER A 153 13.11 15.08 -7.20
C SER A 153 14.32 14.17 -7.49
N ASP A 154 15.49 14.56 -6.97
CA ASP A 154 16.68 13.71 -6.92
C ASP A 154 16.49 12.51 -5.99
N ILE A 155 15.38 12.43 -5.28
CA ILE A 155 15.05 11.33 -4.38
C ILE A 155 13.87 10.55 -4.97
N PHE A 156 14.02 9.23 -5.02
CA PHE A 156 12.97 8.31 -5.46
C PHE A 156 12.88 7.10 -4.54
N MET A 157 11.74 6.42 -4.59
CA MET A 157 11.46 5.24 -3.78
C MET A 157 11.25 4.02 -4.67
N VAL A 158 11.83 2.89 -4.27
CA VAL A 158 11.59 1.58 -4.86
C VAL A 158 10.89 0.69 -3.83
N GLN A 159 9.78 0.08 -4.23
CA GLN A 159 9.07 -0.94 -3.47
C GLN A 159 9.23 -2.27 -4.21
N ASN A 160 10.07 -3.15 -3.67
CA ASN A 160 10.16 -4.51 -4.17
C ASN A 160 9.11 -5.36 -3.46
N ILE A 161 7.99 -5.60 -4.13
CA ILE A 161 6.85 -6.35 -3.60
C ILE A 161 7.26 -7.79 -3.29
N ALA A 162 8.14 -8.39 -4.10
CA ALA A 162 8.57 -9.78 -3.91
C ALA A 162 9.19 -10.01 -2.51
N THR A 163 10.01 -9.06 -2.07
CA THR A 163 10.79 -9.14 -0.82
C THR A 163 10.19 -8.32 0.31
N GLU A 164 9.10 -7.59 0.03
CA GLU A 164 8.47 -6.67 0.96
C GLU A 164 9.45 -5.62 1.55
N LYS A 165 10.43 -5.22 0.72
CA LYS A 165 11.42 -4.18 1.05
C LYS A 165 11.15 -2.89 0.30
N LEU A 166 11.17 -1.78 1.03
CA LEU A 166 11.08 -0.43 0.51
C LEU A 166 12.43 0.25 0.71
N ARG A 167 12.97 0.86 -0.35
CA ARG A 167 14.24 1.56 -0.32
C ARG A 167 14.10 2.93 -0.95
N VAL A 168 14.62 3.95 -0.29
CA VAL A 168 14.67 5.32 -0.82
C VAL A 168 16.09 5.62 -1.25
N TYR A 169 16.25 6.15 -2.45
CA TYR A 169 17.54 6.43 -3.08
C TYR A 169 17.67 7.89 -3.45
N LYS A 170 18.89 8.41 -3.34
CA LYS A 170 19.31 9.64 -3.99
C LYS A 170 19.94 9.30 -5.33
N LYS A 171 19.49 9.97 -6.38
CA LYS A 171 20.07 9.89 -7.72
C LYS A 171 21.52 10.33 -7.69
N SER A 172 22.35 9.55 -8.36
CA SER A 172 23.75 9.85 -8.65
C SER A 172 24.07 9.22 -9.99
N CYS A 173 24.58 10.03 -10.91
CA CYS A 173 24.94 9.63 -12.27
C CYS A 173 26.30 10.24 -12.60
N GLU A 174 27.35 9.53 -12.22
CA GLU A 174 28.72 9.93 -12.49
C GLU A 174 29.16 9.34 -13.83
N SER A 175 29.75 10.16 -14.71
CA SER A 175 30.28 9.73 -16.00
C SER A 175 29.28 8.97 -16.89
N GLY A 176 27.99 9.31 -16.81
CA GLY A 176 26.91 8.67 -17.57
C GLY A 176 26.45 7.31 -17.02
N ILE A 177 27.04 6.82 -15.92
CA ILE A 177 26.59 5.62 -15.22
C ILE A 177 25.85 6.04 -13.96
N CYS A 178 24.54 5.82 -13.95
CA CYS A 178 23.72 6.05 -12.77
C CYS A 178 23.97 4.94 -11.75
N LYS A 179 24.65 5.23 -10.65
CA LYS A 179 24.80 4.35 -9.48
C LYS A 179 24.22 5.08 -8.28
N HIS A 180 22.93 4.89 -8.06
CA HIS A 180 22.20 5.65 -7.04
C HIS A 180 22.61 5.21 -5.64
N LYS A 181 22.51 6.13 -4.67
CA LYS A 181 22.91 5.87 -3.29
C LYS A 181 21.68 5.71 -2.41
N MET A 182 21.54 4.57 -1.75
CA MET A 182 20.43 4.36 -0.81
C MET A 182 20.55 5.34 0.36
N ILE A 183 19.43 5.99 0.69
CA ILE A 183 19.27 6.82 1.89
C ILE A 183 18.90 5.91 3.06
N PHE A 184 17.85 5.09 2.89
CA PHE A 184 17.44 4.10 3.87
C PHE A 184 16.64 2.94 3.27
N GLU A 185 16.55 1.86 4.05
CA GLU A 185 15.70 0.69 3.82
C GLU A 185 14.68 0.50 4.95
N ALA A 186 13.47 0.07 4.60
CA ALA A 186 12.41 -0.32 5.53
C ALA A 186 11.68 -1.58 5.05
N ASP A 187 11.12 -2.32 5.99
CA ASP A 187 10.12 -3.34 5.71
C ASP A 187 8.75 -2.71 5.46
N PHE A 188 8.00 -3.27 4.51
CA PHE A 188 6.59 -2.91 4.29
C PHE A 188 5.73 -4.16 4.17
N VAL A 189 4.41 -4.01 4.26
CA VAL A 189 3.47 -5.09 4.00
C VAL A 189 2.75 -4.81 2.70
N SER A 190 2.79 -5.80 1.80
CA SER A 190 2.13 -5.77 0.51
C SER A 190 0.70 -6.31 0.58
N GLY A 191 -0.04 -6.15 -0.51
CA GLY A 191 -1.36 -6.72 -0.70
C GLY A 191 -1.43 -8.23 -0.45
N GLU A 192 -2.62 -8.75 -0.27
CA GLU A 192 -2.80 -10.20 -0.09
C GLU A 192 -2.61 -10.95 -1.40
N ASP A 193 -2.17 -12.21 -1.25
CA ASP A 193 -2.19 -13.19 -2.34
C ASP A 193 -3.61 -13.77 -2.51
N ALA A 194 -4.61 -12.90 -2.70
CA ALA A 194 -6.00 -13.31 -2.83
C ALA A 194 -6.64 -12.76 -4.12
N MET A 195 -7.67 -13.47 -4.56
CA MET A 195 -8.63 -12.91 -5.52
C MET A 195 -9.71 -12.19 -4.75
N ASN A 196 -10.25 -11.14 -5.35
CA ASN A 196 -11.46 -10.52 -4.84
C ASN A 196 -12.58 -11.59 -4.76
N GLU A 197 -13.49 -11.43 -3.81
CA GLU A 197 -14.59 -12.38 -3.53
C GLU A 197 -15.48 -12.65 -4.75
N ASP A 198 -15.58 -11.69 -5.67
CA ASP A 198 -16.32 -11.79 -6.93
C ASP A 198 -15.55 -12.51 -8.06
N GLY A 199 -14.35 -13.01 -7.77
CA GLY A 199 -13.44 -13.64 -8.73
C GLY A 199 -12.89 -12.68 -9.80
N LYS A 200 -13.20 -11.37 -9.69
CA LYS A 200 -12.82 -10.34 -10.66
C LYS A 200 -11.86 -9.35 -9.98
N GLY A 201 -10.57 -9.64 -10.14
CA GLY A 201 -9.50 -8.80 -9.61
C GLY A 201 -8.73 -9.50 -8.51
N SER A 202 -7.69 -8.82 -8.04
CA SER A 202 -6.77 -9.33 -7.04
C SER A 202 -6.47 -8.25 -6.02
N THR A 203 -6.35 -8.68 -4.77
CA THR A 203 -5.90 -7.85 -3.65
C THR A 203 -4.39 -7.63 -3.64
N ARG A 204 -3.68 -8.23 -4.60
CA ARG A 204 -2.24 -8.10 -4.80
C ARG A 204 -1.87 -6.65 -5.13
N SER A 205 -0.75 -6.21 -4.59
CA SER A 205 -0.13 -4.95 -4.97
C SER A 205 0.25 -4.94 -6.46
N VAL A 206 -0.08 -3.85 -7.16
CA VAL A 206 0.27 -3.63 -8.56
C VAL A 206 1.72 -3.17 -8.70
N VAL A 207 2.33 -3.57 -9.80
CA VAL A 207 3.66 -3.12 -10.22
C VAL A 207 3.55 -1.94 -11.19
N GLY A 208 4.63 -1.16 -11.35
CA GLY A 208 4.71 -0.06 -12.31
C GLY A 208 5.51 1.15 -11.83
N HIS A 209 5.57 2.18 -12.68
CA HIS A 209 6.17 3.46 -12.35
C HIS A 209 5.09 4.49 -12.00
N PHE A 210 5.16 5.02 -10.79
CA PHE A 210 4.26 6.02 -10.25
C PHE A 210 5.04 7.26 -9.81
N ARG A 211 4.31 8.31 -9.45
CA ARG A 211 4.78 9.47 -8.71
C ARG A 211 3.87 9.74 -7.53
N VAL A 212 4.41 10.34 -6.49
CA VAL A 212 3.62 10.91 -5.40
C VAL A 212 2.70 11.97 -5.99
N SER A 213 1.39 11.80 -5.86
CA SER A 213 0.39 12.76 -6.34
C SER A 213 -0.06 13.71 -5.24
N SER A 214 -0.11 13.24 -3.99
CA SER A 214 -0.42 14.07 -2.83
C SER A 214 -0.03 13.35 -1.54
N TRP A 215 0.11 14.13 -0.48
CA TRP A 215 0.29 13.64 0.87
C TRP A 215 -0.89 14.04 1.73
N ILE A 216 -1.33 13.13 2.60
CA ILE A 216 -2.42 13.36 3.53
C ILE A 216 -1.98 12.91 4.91
N LYS A 217 -2.09 13.80 5.90
CA LYS A 217 -1.82 13.47 7.30
C LYS A 217 -3.10 12.98 7.98
N PHE A 218 -3.02 11.89 8.73
CA PHE A 218 -4.16 11.21 9.36
C PHE A 218 -5.30 10.99 8.37
N TYR A 219 -4.97 10.26 7.29
CA TYR A 219 -5.91 9.94 6.24
C TYR A 219 -7.17 9.27 6.81
N MET A 220 -8.31 9.62 6.24
CA MET A 220 -9.60 8.96 6.45
C MET A 220 -10.26 8.81 5.09
N ASP A 221 -10.84 7.64 4.83
CA ASP A 221 -11.62 7.46 3.60
C ASP A 221 -12.97 8.17 3.69
N GLN A 222 -13.53 8.47 2.53
CA GLN A 222 -14.82 9.15 2.41
C GLN A 222 -15.98 8.43 3.10
N TYR A 223 -15.95 7.09 3.14
CA TYR A 223 -16.98 6.27 3.79
C TYR A 223 -16.75 6.10 5.28
N ARG A 224 -15.67 6.70 5.81
CA ARG A 224 -15.28 6.57 7.21
C ARG A 224 -15.05 5.12 7.64
N ARG A 225 -14.83 4.20 6.68
CA ARG A 225 -14.49 2.79 6.95
C ARG A 225 -13.14 2.66 7.66
N TYR A 226 -12.25 3.60 7.38
CA TYR A 226 -10.94 3.73 8.00
C TYR A 226 -10.86 5.07 8.70
N PRO A 227 -11.31 5.16 9.96
CA PRO A 227 -11.26 6.40 10.71
C PRO A 227 -9.82 6.91 10.82
N SER A 228 -9.64 8.23 10.76
CA SER A 228 -8.32 8.85 10.93
C SER A 228 -7.64 8.40 12.21
N TRP A 229 -6.32 8.25 12.17
CA TRP A 229 -5.52 7.92 13.35
C TRP A 229 -5.81 8.90 14.50
N TYR A 230 -5.67 10.20 14.21
CA TYR A 230 -6.04 11.28 15.12
C TYR A 230 -7.07 12.22 14.48
N ASP A 231 -8.06 12.62 15.27
CA ASP A 231 -8.96 13.75 15.04
C ASP A 231 -9.23 14.40 16.40
N PRO A 232 -9.26 15.74 16.51
CA PRO A 232 -9.56 16.42 17.78
C PRO A 232 -10.94 16.09 18.36
N ASN A 233 -11.88 15.60 17.56
CA ASN A 233 -13.23 15.23 17.99
C ASN A 233 -13.36 13.74 18.31
N TYR A 234 -12.29 12.94 18.14
CA TYR A 234 -12.30 11.53 18.52
C TYR A 234 -11.99 11.38 20.01
N PRO A 235 -12.36 10.24 20.63
CA PRO A 235 -11.84 9.88 21.94
C PRO A 235 -10.31 9.85 21.94
N ALA A 236 -9.76 9.83 23.15
CA ALA A 236 -8.33 9.65 23.37
C ALA A 236 -7.78 8.47 22.53
N LEU A 237 -6.55 8.63 22.05
CA LEU A 237 -5.82 7.56 21.38
C LEU A 237 -5.51 6.45 22.42
N PRO A 238 -5.46 5.17 22.00
CA PRO A 238 -4.87 4.13 22.83
C PRO A 238 -3.44 4.52 23.24
N GLU A 239 -2.98 4.07 24.40
CA GLU A 239 -1.62 4.38 24.89
C GLU A 239 -0.53 3.67 24.05
N PRO A 240 0.73 4.14 24.06
CA PRO A 240 1.86 3.42 23.47
C PRO A 240 1.96 1.98 24.01
N GLY A 241 2.24 1.02 23.14
CA GLY A 241 2.29 -0.40 23.48
C GLY A 241 0.95 -1.13 23.45
N ALA A 242 -0.17 -0.43 23.27
CA ALA A 242 -1.51 -1.01 23.19
C ALA A 242 -1.61 -2.15 22.16
N GLY A 243 -2.52 -3.08 22.42
CA GLY A 243 -2.80 -4.18 21.52
C GLY A 243 -3.59 -3.72 20.30
N VAL A 244 -3.63 -4.58 19.28
CA VAL A 244 -4.42 -4.37 18.06
C VAL A 244 -5.88 -4.05 18.34
N THR A 245 -6.48 -4.78 19.28
CA THR A 245 -7.90 -4.68 19.63
C THR A 245 -8.26 -3.32 20.20
N ASP A 246 -7.31 -2.62 20.81
CA ASP A 246 -7.51 -1.27 21.35
C ASP A 246 -7.61 -0.22 20.23
N TRP A 247 -7.09 -0.55 19.04
CA TRP A 247 -7.21 0.27 17.83
C TRP A 247 -8.44 -0.09 16.98
N LEU A 248 -9.17 -1.14 17.34
CA LEU A 248 -10.43 -1.47 16.68
C LEU A 248 -11.54 -0.55 17.21
N SER A 249 -12.10 0.27 16.33
CA SER A 249 -13.29 1.05 16.64
C SER A 249 -14.53 0.19 16.61
N ASN A 250 -15.44 0.47 17.53
CA ASN A 250 -16.82 0.00 17.51
C ASN A 250 -17.75 1.22 17.63
N ASP A 251 -19.06 0.99 17.49
CA ASP A 251 -20.04 2.07 17.56
C ASP A 251 -20.10 2.75 18.95
N ASP A 252 -19.59 2.11 20.01
CA ASP A 252 -19.53 2.71 21.34
C ASP A 252 -18.38 3.72 21.48
N ILE A 253 -17.29 3.53 20.73
CA ILE A 253 -16.07 4.36 20.78
C ILE A 253 -16.09 5.41 19.66
N LEU A 254 -16.49 5.03 18.45
CA LEU A 254 -16.63 5.92 17.30
C LEU A 254 -17.94 5.59 16.56
N PRO A 255 -19.10 6.09 17.03
CA PRO A 255 -20.41 5.78 16.43
C PRO A 255 -20.48 6.17 14.95
N GLY A 256 -20.84 5.23 14.07
CA GLY A 256 -20.98 5.47 12.63
C GLY A 256 -19.65 5.54 11.86
N TYR A 257 -18.58 5.01 12.44
CA TYR A 257 -17.27 4.89 11.85
C TYR A 257 -16.87 3.41 11.71
N GLY A 258 -16.05 3.08 10.71
CA GLY A 258 -15.62 1.70 10.46
C GLY A 258 -14.64 1.18 11.50
N THR A 259 -14.25 -0.08 11.35
CA THR A 259 -13.66 -0.90 12.42
C THR A 259 -12.19 -0.61 12.72
N TYR A 260 -11.43 0.01 11.81
CA TYR A 260 -9.96 0.08 11.94
C TYR A 260 -9.46 1.53 12.05
N ARG A 261 -9.59 2.11 13.26
CA ARG A 261 -9.05 3.46 13.55
C ARG A 261 -7.55 3.48 13.27
N GLY A 262 -7.13 4.45 12.47
CA GLY A 262 -5.71 4.68 12.20
C GLY A 262 -5.06 3.64 11.28
N ALA A 263 -5.82 2.84 10.53
CA ALA A 263 -5.27 1.89 9.55
C ALA A 263 -4.23 2.50 8.58
N PHE A 264 -4.38 3.79 8.26
CA PHE A 264 -3.46 4.56 7.40
C PHE A 264 -2.38 5.33 8.16
N GLY A 265 -2.39 5.29 9.49
CA GLY A 265 -1.37 5.88 10.35
C GLY A 265 -1.20 7.40 10.21
N TRP A 266 0.04 7.84 10.39
CA TRP A 266 0.35 9.28 10.45
C TRP A 266 0.25 9.99 9.12
N TYR A 267 0.76 9.36 8.06
CA TYR A 267 0.80 9.95 6.72
C TYR A 267 0.45 8.90 5.66
N THR A 268 -0.15 9.37 4.57
CA THR A 268 -0.47 8.60 3.37
C THR A 268 0.05 9.34 2.14
N ALA A 269 0.96 8.72 1.39
CA ALA A 269 1.32 9.12 0.05
C ALA A 269 0.35 8.48 -0.94
N LYS A 270 -0.56 9.29 -1.50
CA LYS A 270 -1.27 8.89 -2.70
C LYS A 270 -0.30 8.93 -3.87
N VAL A 271 -0.36 7.90 -4.71
CA VAL A 271 0.49 7.78 -5.90
C VAL A 271 -0.37 7.71 -7.15
N GLY A 272 0.21 8.07 -8.29
CA GLY A 272 -0.43 7.99 -9.60
C GLY A 272 0.59 8.10 -10.73
N PRO A 273 0.20 7.98 -12.00
CA PRO A 273 -1.16 7.69 -12.47
C PRO A 273 -1.56 6.22 -12.23
N ASP A 274 -2.83 5.87 -12.47
CA ASP A 274 -3.35 4.49 -12.50
C ASP A 274 -2.91 3.59 -11.31
N ALA A 275 -2.95 4.14 -10.09
CA ALA A 275 -2.51 3.43 -8.89
C ALA A 275 -3.51 2.40 -8.34
N HIS A 276 -4.71 2.29 -8.92
CA HIS A 276 -5.76 1.39 -8.44
C HIS A 276 -6.06 1.55 -6.93
N MET A 277 -6.00 2.78 -6.44
CA MET A 277 -6.08 3.15 -5.02
C MET A 277 -5.04 2.53 -4.08
N GLN A 278 -3.94 2.02 -4.62
CA GLN A 278 -2.88 1.42 -3.82
C GLN A 278 -1.84 2.46 -3.41
N TRP A 279 -1.98 2.96 -2.19
CA TRP A 279 -1.15 4.03 -1.64
C TRP A 279 0.00 3.50 -0.81
N THR A 280 0.92 4.38 -0.42
CA THR A 280 1.93 4.08 0.60
C THR A 280 1.56 4.81 1.88
N HIS A 281 1.42 4.10 3.00
CA HIS A 281 0.90 4.70 4.22
C HIS A 281 1.51 4.11 5.49
N GLY A 282 1.30 4.81 6.62
CA GLY A 282 1.67 4.33 7.95
C GLY A 282 0.74 3.23 8.45
N THR A 283 0.72 3.00 9.75
CA THR A 283 -0.19 2.02 10.37
C THR A 283 -0.74 2.59 11.67
N TYR A 284 -1.65 1.89 12.34
CA TYR A 284 -2.09 2.32 13.67
C TYR A 284 -0.94 2.15 14.68
N GLY A 285 -1.09 2.65 15.90
CA GLY A 285 0.02 2.69 16.86
C GLY A 285 0.80 4.01 16.86
N TRP A 286 1.68 4.14 17.83
CA TRP A 286 2.61 5.26 18.01
C TRP A 286 3.94 4.99 17.31
N GLY A 287 4.83 5.98 17.31
CA GLY A 287 6.19 5.82 16.81
C GLY A 287 6.98 4.88 17.69
N ALA A 288 6.79 4.98 19.00
CA ALA A 288 7.35 4.07 20.00
C ALA A 288 6.98 2.58 19.79
N ASP A 289 5.91 2.26 19.04
CA ASP A 289 5.54 0.88 18.69
C ASP A 289 6.41 0.32 17.54
N GLY A 290 7.18 1.17 16.84
CA GLY A 290 8.12 0.79 15.79
C GLY A 290 7.51 -0.14 14.73
N ASN A 291 8.12 -1.30 14.54
CA ASN A 291 7.69 -2.30 13.55
C ASN A 291 6.68 -3.32 14.08
N LYS A 292 6.22 -3.23 15.34
CA LYS A 292 5.31 -4.19 15.97
C LYS A 292 4.12 -4.55 15.06
N PHE A 293 3.41 -3.54 14.57
CA PHE A 293 2.22 -3.72 13.74
C PHE A 293 2.51 -4.06 12.27
N ILE A 294 3.77 -4.00 11.84
CA ILE A 294 4.22 -4.53 10.54
C ILE A 294 4.47 -6.03 10.70
N GLU A 295 5.18 -6.43 11.75
CA GLU A 295 5.51 -7.82 12.04
C GLU A 295 4.28 -8.67 12.40
N GLU A 296 3.34 -8.13 13.20
CA GLU A 296 2.12 -8.83 13.60
C GLU A 296 1.25 -9.26 12.41
N THR A 297 1.30 -8.49 11.31
CA THR A 297 0.55 -8.81 10.09
C THR A 297 1.20 -9.85 9.19
N ARG A 298 2.46 -10.21 9.47
CA ARG A 298 3.15 -11.37 8.88
C ARG A 298 2.98 -12.63 9.74
N GLY A 299 2.17 -12.56 10.82
CA GLY A 299 2.00 -13.59 11.84
C GLY A 299 0.57 -14.11 12.03
N PHE A 300 0.30 -14.69 13.21
CA PHE A 300 -0.96 -15.34 13.59
C PHE A 300 -2.22 -14.45 13.41
N TRP A 301 -2.04 -13.13 13.47
CA TRP A 301 -3.11 -12.14 13.35
C TRP A 301 -3.39 -11.68 11.91
N ALA A 302 -2.69 -12.21 10.89
CA ALA A 302 -2.89 -11.80 9.50
C ALA A 302 -4.38 -11.78 9.08
N ASN A 303 -5.18 -12.73 9.55
CA ASN A 303 -6.62 -12.80 9.26
C ASN A 303 -7.44 -11.64 9.83
N LEU A 304 -7.04 -11.08 10.99
CA LEU A 304 -7.69 -9.90 11.58
C LEU A 304 -7.36 -8.62 10.80
N PHE A 305 -6.32 -8.68 9.98
CA PHE A 305 -5.80 -7.57 9.16
C PHE A 305 -5.99 -7.77 7.67
N ALA A 306 -6.80 -8.77 7.30
CA ALA A 306 -7.11 -9.06 5.91
C ALA A 306 -7.79 -7.86 5.24
N ASP A 307 -8.68 -7.14 5.92
CA ASP A 307 -9.35 -5.96 5.36
C ASP A 307 -8.37 -4.80 5.03
N PRO A 308 -7.44 -4.40 5.93
CA PRO A 308 -6.37 -3.47 5.58
C PRO A 308 -5.45 -3.95 4.44
N ARG A 309 -5.19 -5.27 4.35
CA ARG A 309 -4.26 -5.85 3.38
C ARG A 309 -4.91 -6.16 2.02
N SER A 310 -6.24 -6.28 1.97
CA SER A 310 -7.01 -6.66 0.78
C SER A 310 -7.04 -5.58 -0.31
N HIS A 311 -6.57 -4.37 -0.02
CA HIS A 311 -6.62 -3.24 -0.96
C HIS A 311 -5.29 -3.00 -1.70
N GLY A 312 -4.30 -3.89 -1.56
CA GLY A 312 -3.04 -3.83 -2.33
C GLY A 312 -2.09 -2.68 -2.01
N CYS A 313 -2.36 -1.90 -0.97
CA CYS A 313 -1.50 -0.81 -0.52
C CYS A 313 -0.11 -1.30 -0.03
N SER A 314 0.80 -0.35 0.16
CA SER A 314 2.12 -0.56 0.75
C SER A 314 2.14 0.06 2.15
N ARG A 315 2.09 -0.77 3.19
CA ARG A 315 2.01 -0.30 4.59
C ARG A 315 3.37 -0.37 5.26
N VAL A 316 3.79 0.72 5.91
CA VAL A 316 5.04 0.80 6.69
C VAL A 316 4.74 1.31 8.11
N SER A 317 5.71 1.24 9.02
CA SER A 317 5.58 1.84 10.36
C SER A 317 5.35 3.36 10.26
N ASN A 318 4.80 3.95 11.31
CA ASN A 318 4.55 5.39 11.37
C ASN A 318 5.79 6.27 11.27
N GLU A 319 6.88 5.89 11.93
CA GLU A 319 8.15 6.62 11.87
C GLU A 319 8.72 6.63 10.44
N HIS A 320 8.75 5.46 9.78
CA HIS A 320 9.20 5.35 8.40
C HIS A 320 8.34 6.16 7.42
N ILE A 321 7.00 6.17 7.50
CA ILE A 321 6.19 6.99 6.58
C ILE A 321 6.39 8.49 6.82
N ALA A 322 6.64 8.89 8.07
CA ALA A 322 6.97 10.28 8.40
C ALA A 322 8.33 10.68 7.78
N PHE A 323 9.32 9.79 7.82
CA PHE A 323 10.61 10.04 7.19
C PHE A 323 10.50 10.07 5.65
N ILE A 324 9.71 9.18 5.05
CA ILE A 324 9.39 9.22 3.61
C ILE A 324 8.73 10.56 3.25
N ARG A 325 7.78 11.05 4.06
CA ARG A 325 7.12 12.35 3.85
C ARG A 325 8.13 13.51 3.88
N GLU A 326 9.15 13.41 4.75
CA GLU A 326 10.21 14.41 4.82
C GLU A 326 10.99 14.48 3.51
N LEU A 327 11.37 13.31 2.99
CA LEU A 327 12.26 13.16 1.84
C LEU A 327 11.58 13.30 0.47
N LEU A 328 10.34 12.84 0.32
CA LEU A 328 9.65 12.74 -0.97
C LEU A 328 8.61 13.86 -1.15
N PRO A 329 8.94 14.96 -1.85
CA PRO A 329 7.92 15.91 -2.28
C PRO A 329 6.92 15.28 -3.26
N ILE A 330 5.80 15.96 -3.46
CA ILE A 330 4.86 15.66 -4.56
C ILE A 330 5.64 15.64 -5.88
N GLY A 331 5.38 14.66 -6.75
CA GLY A 331 6.10 14.44 -8.00
C GLY A 331 7.26 13.44 -7.91
N SER A 332 7.73 13.09 -6.69
CA SER A 332 8.80 12.10 -6.51
C SER A 332 8.41 10.74 -7.09
N SER A 333 9.34 10.07 -7.79
CA SER A 333 9.09 8.75 -8.36
C SER A 333 8.91 7.68 -7.28
N VAL A 334 7.89 6.84 -7.48
CA VAL A 334 7.61 5.64 -6.72
C VAL A 334 7.56 4.47 -7.69
N ILE A 335 8.55 3.58 -7.60
CA ILE A 335 8.74 2.48 -8.52
C ILE A 335 8.37 1.19 -7.80
N LYS A 336 7.33 0.49 -8.28
CA LYS A 336 6.89 -0.80 -7.72
C LYS A 336 7.31 -1.93 -8.64
N ILE A 337 8.11 -2.87 -8.13
CA ILE A 337 8.63 -4.01 -8.88
C ILE A 337 8.34 -5.32 -8.14
N TYR A 338 8.40 -6.43 -8.87
CA TYR A 338 8.39 -7.77 -8.30
C TYR A 338 9.64 -8.51 -8.79
N ALA A 339 10.76 -8.34 -8.10
CA ALA A 339 12.08 -8.75 -8.60
C ALA A 339 12.89 -9.51 -7.56
N ARG A 340 13.79 -10.37 -8.04
CA ARG A 340 14.87 -10.94 -7.23
C ARG A 340 15.89 -9.84 -6.93
N GLU A 341 16.53 -9.91 -5.78
CA GLU A 341 17.53 -8.92 -5.37
C GLU A 341 18.95 -9.45 -5.60
N ALA A 342 19.83 -8.55 -5.99
CA ALA A 342 21.23 -8.82 -6.31
C ALA A 342 22.10 -7.60 -5.96
N TYR A 343 23.41 -7.80 -5.97
CA TYR A 343 24.41 -6.74 -5.87
C TYR A 343 25.16 -6.58 -7.18
N ALA A 344 25.28 -5.35 -7.69
CA ALA A 344 26.22 -5.03 -8.76
C ALA A 344 27.67 -5.06 -8.23
N ASP A 345 27.86 -4.55 -7.01
CA ASP A 345 29.09 -4.64 -6.26
C ASP A 345 28.88 -5.40 -4.93
N PRO A 346 29.31 -6.68 -4.83
CA PRO A 346 29.17 -7.46 -3.60
C PRO A 346 29.97 -6.91 -2.42
N ASN A 347 30.95 -6.04 -2.64
CA ASN A 347 31.74 -5.43 -1.57
C ASN A 347 31.12 -4.13 -1.05
N LEU A 348 30.05 -3.64 -1.68
CA LEU A 348 29.35 -2.40 -1.32
C LEU A 348 30.31 -1.21 -1.16
N SER A 349 31.28 -1.06 -2.06
CA SER A 349 32.36 -0.07 -1.97
C SER A 349 31.86 1.38 -1.93
N ASN A 350 30.65 1.63 -2.43
CA ASN A 350 30.00 2.95 -2.40
C ASN A 350 29.35 3.29 -1.04
N TYR A 351 29.31 2.31 -0.13
CA TYR A 351 28.72 2.41 1.20
C TYR A 351 29.82 2.38 2.27
N THR A 352 30.71 3.37 2.21
CA THR A 352 31.71 3.65 3.25
C THR A 352 31.11 4.63 4.26
N GLY A 353 30.98 4.21 5.54
CA GLY A 353 30.45 5.06 6.61
C GLY A 353 29.57 4.31 7.60
N SER A 354 28.83 5.06 8.43
CA SER A 354 27.91 4.47 9.41
C SER A 354 26.83 3.65 8.72
N GLU A 355 26.66 2.42 9.19
CA GLU A 355 25.60 1.52 8.76
C GLU A 355 24.20 2.02 9.14
N LYS A 356 24.13 2.90 10.15
CA LYS A 356 22.88 3.41 10.72
C LYS A 356 22.79 4.93 10.56
N GLY A 357 21.58 5.41 10.36
CA GLY A 357 21.20 6.82 10.42
C GLY A 357 20.07 7.03 11.43
N GLU A 358 19.83 8.31 11.72
CA GLU A 358 18.83 8.74 12.70
C GLU A 358 17.97 9.85 12.09
N PHE A 359 16.68 9.83 12.42
CA PHE A 359 15.71 10.85 12.04
C PHE A 359 14.87 11.22 13.25
N ASP A 360 15.17 12.38 13.84
CA ASP A 360 14.39 12.94 14.94
C ASP A 360 13.10 13.55 14.43
N TYR A 361 11.99 13.26 15.10
CA TYR A 361 10.67 13.75 14.73
C TYR A 361 9.87 14.32 15.90
N ILE A 362 8.93 15.19 15.55
CA ILE A 362 7.85 15.70 16.37
C ILE A 362 6.56 15.54 15.55
N LEU A 363 5.71 14.58 15.91
CA LEU A 363 4.38 14.45 15.31
C LEU A 363 3.47 15.52 15.88
N THR A 364 2.76 16.26 15.03
CA THR A 364 1.87 17.35 15.47
C THR A 364 0.41 17.14 15.07
N LYS A 365 -0.51 17.85 15.72
CA LYS A 365 -1.95 17.91 15.37
C LYS A 365 -2.21 18.68 14.08
N ASN A 366 -1.25 19.49 13.63
CA ASN A 366 -1.41 20.38 12.49
C ASN A 366 -1.58 19.61 11.18
N GLY A 367 -2.71 19.84 10.52
CA GLY A 367 -2.93 19.36 9.15
C GLY A 367 -3.74 18.08 9.00
N VAL A 368 -4.58 17.73 9.98
CA VAL A 368 -5.50 16.58 9.91
C VAL A 368 -6.27 16.54 8.57
N ARG A 369 -6.25 15.38 7.90
CA ARG A 369 -6.93 15.06 6.62
C ARG A 369 -6.56 15.93 5.41
N ARG A 370 -5.45 16.67 5.46
CA ARG A 370 -4.93 17.46 4.35
C ARG A 370 -3.43 17.24 4.19
N ASP A 371 -2.80 17.97 3.27
CA ASP A 371 -1.34 18.03 3.24
C ASP A 371 -0.84 18.76 4.50
N GLY A 372 -0.60 17.99 5.55
CA GLY A 372 -0.32 18.48 6.88
C GLY A 372 1.17 18.73 7.14
N GLN A 373 1.45 19.34 8.30
CA GLN A 373 2.81 19.62 8.72
C GLN A 373 3.63 18.32 8.77
N LYS A 374 4.82 18.34 8.16
CA LYS A 374 5.81 17.25 8.23
C LYS A 374 6.32 17.05 9.67
N ALA A 375 6.82 15.86 9.98
CA ALA A 375 7.21 15.51 11.34
C ALA A 375 8.68 15.75 11.67
N GLY A 376 9.57 16.08 10.71
CA GLY A 376 10.98 16.29 11.04
C GLY A 376 11.17 17.34 12.14
N ARG A 377 11.96 17.02 13.16
CA ARG A 377 12.13 17.87 14.36
C ARG A 377 12.50 19.31 13.99
N ASP A 378 13.52 19.48 13.16
CA ASP A 378 13.96 20.80 12.69
C ASP A 378 12.87 21.52 11.89
N THR A 379 12.11 20.79 11.07
CA THR A 379 10.98 21.34 10.30
C THR A 379 9.87 21.86 11.21
N VAL A 380 9.56 21.15 12.30
CA VAL A 380 8.54 21.55 13.28
C VAL A 380 9.00 22.72 14.14
N LEU A 381 10.23 22.68 14.65
CA LEU A 381 10.81 23.73 15.47
C LEU A 381 10.96 25.04 14.68
N LYS A 382 11.44 24.97 13.44
CA LYS A 382 11.57 26.14 12.55
C LYS A 382 10.23 26.78 12.21
N ALA A 383 9.16 25.98 12.14
CA ALA A 383 7.81 26.49 11.93
C ALA A 383 7.21 27.17 13.17
N GLY A 384 7.90 27.12 14.33
CA GLY A 384 7.41 27.71 15.57
C GLY A 384 6.18 27.00 16.15
N THR A 385 5.96 25.72 15.81
CA THR A 385 4.79 25.00 16.33
C THR A 385 4.90 24.85 17.84
N PRO A 386 3.89 25.29 18.61
CA PRO A 386 3.94 25.21 20.07
C PRO A 386 3.75 23.78 20.58
N SER A 387 4.35 23.46 21.73
CA SER A 387 4.39 22.10 22.29
C SER A 387 3.01 21.49 22.57
N HIS A 388 1.98 22.28 22.86
CA HIS A 388 0.61 21.77 23.05
C HIS A 388 -0.01 21.17 21.77
N GLN A 389 0.60 21.44 20.60
CA GLN A 389 0.24 20.83 19.32
C GLN A 389 1.01 19.53 19.05
N TYR A 390 1.95 19.14 19.91
CA TYR A 390 2.70 17.91 19.75
C TYR A 390 1.84 16.73 20.21
N LEU A 391 1.96 15.61 19.49
CA LEU A 391 1.34 14.33 19.79
C LEU A 391 2.40 13.35 20.28
N GLU A 392 3.57 13.34 19.65
CA GLU A 392 4.69 12.46 20.01
C GLU A 392 6.02 13.07 19.56
N GLU A 393 7.10 12.73 20.25
CA GLU A 393 8.48 13.02 19.86
C GLU A 393 9.31 11.74 19.95
N GLY A 394 10.26 11.55 19.05
CA GLY A 394 11.11 10.36 19.05
C GLY A 394 12.19 10.41 17.98
N THR A 395 12.90 9.29 17.82
CA THR A 395 14.01 9.13 16.88
C THR A 395 13.87 7.80 16.15
N LEU A 396 13.71 7.86 14.83
CA LEU A 396 13.79 6.69 13.97
C LEU A 396 15.26 6.33 13.72
N HIS A 397 15.66 5.11 14.06
CA HIS A 397 16.94 4.55 13.64
C HIS A 397 16.75 3.69 12.38
N TYR A 398 17.52 3.96 11.32
CA TYR A 398 17.36 3.29 10.03
C TYR A 398 18.68 2.78 9.45
N LYS A 399 18.60 1.72 8.63
CA LYS A 399 19.77 1.16 7.92
C LYS A 399 20.10 2.00 6.68
N ARG A 400 21.38 2.27 6.46
CA ARG A 400 21.90 3.00 5.29
C ARG A 400 22.62 2.10 4.28
N ILE A 401 22.90 0.85 4.65
CA ILE A 401 23.53 -0.13 3.79
C ILE A 401 22.46 -1.08 3.22
N PRO A 402 22.42 -1.26 1.89
CA PRO A 402 21.41 -2.09 1.25
C PRO A 402 21.70 -3.57 1.49
N GLU A 403 20.65 -4.33 1.76
CA GLU A 403 20.74 -5.77 2.01
C GLU A 403 19.83 -6.51 1.01
N ALA A 404 20.43 -7.28 0.10
CA ALA A 404 19.69 -8.09 -0.87
C ALA A 404 19.08 -9.33 -0.20
N ASN A 405 17.77 -9.49 -0.32
CA ASN A 405 17.05 -10.65 0.20
C ASN A 405 17.19 -11.87 -0.71
N VAL A 406 17.32 -13.05 -0.09
CA VAL A 406 17.40 -14.33 -0.79
C VAL A 406 16.04 -14.71 -1.38
N PHE A 407 16.05 -15.16 -2.63
CA PHE A 407 14.88 -15.74 -3.30
C PHE A 407 14.82 -17.25 -3.09
N LEU A 408 13.71 -17.73 -2.51
CA LEU A 408 13.37 -19.14 -2.39
C LEU A 408 12.14 -19.44 -3.26
N SER A 409 12.26 -20.41 -4.18
CA SER A 409 11.16 -20.75 -5.07
C SER A 409 10.05 -21.52 -4.35
N GLY A 410 8.80 -21.29 -4.78
CA GLY A 410 7.62 -21.95 -4.23
C GLY A 410 6.99 -21.22 -3.04
N ARG A 411 6.01 -21.88 -2.41
CA ARG A 411 5.12 -21.27 -1.41
C ARG A 411 5.64 -21.31 0.03
N SER A 412 6.74 -22.04 0.29
CA SER A 412 7.30 -22.16 1.64
C SER A 412 7.89 -20.82 2.08
N GLY A 413 7.46 -20.31 3.25
CA GLY A 413 7.93 -19.03 3.79
C GLY A 413 7.29 -17.77 3.18
N LYS A 414 6.31 -17.92 2.27
CA LYS A 414 5.63 -16.79 1.62
C LYS A 414 4.86 -15.93 2.60
N ASP A 415 4.12 -16.56 3.51
CA ASP A 415 3.23 -15.86 4.46
C ASP A 415 4.04 -15.08 5.51
N SER A 416 5.26 -15.53 5.79
CA SER A 416 6.22 -14.82 6.65
C SER A 416 7.02 -13.73 5.91
N GLY A 417 6.97 -13.66 4.57
CA GLY A 417 7.78 -12.76 3.73
C GLY A 417 9.27 -13.14 3.59
N TRP A 418 9.73 -14.19 4.28
CA TRP A 418 11.15 -14.57 4.36
C TRP A 418 11.69 -15.29 3.12
N ASN A 419 10.82 -15.69 2.19
CA ASN A 419 11.21 -16.40 0.98
C ASN A 419 11.59 -15.47 -0.18
N GLY A 420 11.53 -14.15 -0.01
CA GLY A 420 11.79 -13.19 -1.08
C GLY A 420 10.82 -13.32 -2.27
N ASN A 421 9.62 -13.88 -2.01
CA ASN A 421 8.62 -14.22 -3.00
C ASN A 421 7.22 -14.27 -2.36
N VAL A 422 6.72 -13.11 -1.92
CA VAL A 422 5.47 -13.01 -1.14
C VAL A 422 4.24 -13.63 -1.83
N TYR A 423 4.20 -13.64 -3.17
CA TYR A 423 3.12 -14.25 -3.96
C TYR A 423 3.46 -15.66 -4.47
N GLY A 424 4.62 -16.20 -4.12
CA GLY A 424 5.02 -17.57 -4.43
C GLY A 424 5.11 -17.87 -5.94
N LEU A 425 5.51 -16.88 -6.75
CA LEU A 425 5.69 -17.01 -8.19
C LEU A 425 6.77 -18.04 -8.51
N LYS A 426 6.75 -18.62 -9.71
CA LYS A 426 7.84 -19.50 -10.13
C LYS A 426 9.06 -18.68 -10.51
N HIS A 427 10.22 -19.34 -10.50
CA HIS A 427 11.48 -18.72 -10.88
C HIS A 427 11.48 -18.19 -12.32
N GLU A 428 10.89 -18.94 -13.25
CA GLU A 428 10.77 -18.59 -14.67
C GLU A 428 9.90 -17.35 -14.94
N ASP A 429 8.96 -17.07 -14.02
CA ASP A 429 8.07 -15.91 -14.11
C ASP A 429 8.72 -14.63 -13.57
N MET A 430 9.81 -14.75 -12.78
CA MET A 430 10.58 -13.63 -12.25
C MET A 430 11.77 -13.25 -13.15
N LYS A 431 11.51 -12.38 -14.12
CA LYS A 431 12.51 -11.93 -15.10
C LYS A 431 13.37 -10.79 -14.54
N GLY A 432 14.69 -10.93 -14.72
CA GLY A 432 15.69 -9.93 -14.31
C GLY A 432 15.99 -9.92 -12.82
N VAL A 433 16.66 -8.86 -12.37
CA VAL A 433 17.03 -8.59 -10.97
C VAL A 433 16.97 -7.10 -10.65
N PHE A 434 16.79 -6.79 -9.37
CA PHE A 434 16.98 -5.47 -8.79
C PHE A 434 18.35 -5.42 -8.09
N LEU A 435 19.21 -4.52 -8.55
CA LEU A 435 20.53 -4.24 -8.01
C LEU A 435 20.36 -3.28 -6.82
N VAL A 436 20.29 -3.83 -5.61
CA VAL A 436 19.90 -3.08 -4.40
C VAL A 436 20.91 -1.99 -4.02
N ASP A 437 22.16 -2.18 -4.40
CA ASP A 437 23.28 -1.28 -4.14
C ASP A 437 23.35 -0.09 -5.08
N GLU A 438 22.82 -0.22 -6.29
CA GLU A 438 22.79 0.84 -7.30
C GLU A 438 21.39 1.46 -7.49
N GLY A 439 20.34 0.86 -6.90
CA GLY A 439 18.96 1.29 -7.07
C GLY A 439 18.48 1.18 -8.51
N ARG A 440 18.81 0.08 -9.19
CA ARG A 440 18.59 -0.13 -10.64
C ARG A 440 18.06 -1.52 -10.95
N ILE A 441 17.38 -1.66 -12.08
CA ILE A 441 16.93 -2.97 -12.59
C ILE A 441 17.79 -3.44 -13.77
N LEU A 442 18.03 -4.75 -13.84
CA LEU A 442 18.75 -5.40 -14.93
C LEU A 442 17.88 -6.47 -15.58
N LYS A 443 17.63 -6.33 -16.89
CA LYS A 443 16.82 -7.26 -17.69
C LYS A 443 15.45 -7.60 -17.06
N TYR A 444 14.91 -6.65 -16.29
CA TYR A 444 13.66 -6.83 -15.58
C TYR A 444 12.48 -6.70 -16.55
N ALA A 445 11.50 -7.58 -16.36
CA ALA A 445 10.18 -7.43 -16.93
C ALA A 445 9.16 -7.79 -15.86
N HIS A 446 8.04 -7.10 -15.85
CA HIS A 446 6.92 -7.46 -14.98
C HIS A 446 6.53 -8.93 -15.22
N PRO A 447 6.25 -9.72 -14.17
CA PRO A 447 5.73 -11.08 -14.34
C PRO A 447 4.44 -11.06 -15.19
N THR A 448 4.38 -11.86 -16.27
CA THR A 448 3.28 -11.80 -17.26
C THR A 448 2.46 -13.09 -17.40
N HIS A 449 2.94 -14.25 -16.97
CA HIS A 449 2.27 -15.54 -17.25
C HIS A 449 1.63 -16.12 -15.99
N HIS A 450 0.35 -16.51 -16.10
CA HIS A 450 -0.49 -17.11 -15.04
C HIS A 450 -0.77 -16.27 -13.77
N GLU A 451 -0.26 -15.05 -13.67
CA GLU A 451 -0.11 -14.38 -12.38
C GLU A 451 -0.81 -13.02 -12.34
N LYS A 452 -1.80 -12.95 -11.44
CA LYS A 452 -2.78 -11.88 -11.22
C LYS A 452 -2.19 -10.55 -10.69
N ILE A 453 -0.91 -10.27 -10.95
CA ILE A 453 -0.28 -9.02 -10.52
C ILE A 453 -0.60 -7.94 -11.55
N GLY A 454 -1.48 -7.01 -11.18
CA GLY A 454 -1.83 -5.89 -12.07
C GLY A 454 -0.65 -4.97 -12.34
N ARG A 455 -0.67 -4.31 -13.49
CA ARG A 455 0.23 -3.20 -13.84
C ARG A 455 -0.53 -1.90 -13.76
N GLY A 456 -0.05 -0.97 -12.93
CA GLY A 456 -0.51 0.41 -12.87
C GLY A 456 0.54 1.38 -13.40
N GLY A 457 0.37 2.66 -13.09
CA GLY A 457 1.40 3.67 -13.34
C GLY A 457 1.39 4.22 -14.76
N PHE A 458 2.49 4.85 -15.16
CA PHE A 458 2.64 5.38 -16.52
C PHE A 458 2.58 4.25 -17.56
N ARG A 459 1.71 4.39 -18.57
CA ARG A 459 1.52 3.38 -19.61
C ARG A 459 2.64 3.35 -20.66
N ASN A 460 3.15 4.54 -21.01
CA ASN A 460 4.14 4.72 -22.09
C ASN A 460 5.58 4.90 -21.57
N ILE A 461 5.76 4.94 -20.25
CA ILE A 461 7.07 5.03 -19.59
C ILE A 461 7.17 3.79 -18.72
N GLU A 462 8.00 2.83 -19.14
CA GLU A 462 8.17 1.59 -18.38
C GLU A 462 8.93 1.87 -17.09
N PHE A 463 10.12 2.48 -17.21
CA PHE A 463 10.91 3.02 -16.11
C PHE A 463 11.75 4.22 -16.57
N PRO A 464 12.17 5.12 -15.67
CA PRO A 464 13.18 6.13 -15.96
C PRO A 464 14.49 5.49 -16.49
N ASN A 465 15.14 6.11 -17.48
CA ASN A 465 16.37 5.55 -18.08
C ASN A 465 17.51 5.38 -17.07
N ASP A 466 17.62 6.29 -16.11
CA ASP A 466 18.60 6.23 -15.02
C ASP A 466 18.37 5.04 -14.07
N PHE A 467 17.18 4.45 -14.07
CA PHE A 467 16.81 3.25 -13.30
C PHE A 467 17.19 1.93 -14.00
N ILE A 468 17.54 1.96 -15.29
CA ILE A 468 17.84 0.75 -16.07
C ILE A 468 19.35 0.55 -16.15
N ALA A 469 19.83 -0.59 -15.67
CA ALA A 469 21.22 -1.00 -15.79
C ALA A 469 21.56 -1.45 -17.22
N ALA A 470 22.81 -1.23 -17.63
CA ALA A 470 23.33 -1.75 -18.89
C ALA A 470 23.22 -3.28 -18.92
N SER A 471 22.84 -3.86 -20.07
CA SER A 471 22.53 -5.30 -20.20
C SER A 471 23.72 -6.24 -19.90
N ASN A 472 24.95 -5.72 -19.93
CA ASN A 472 26.20 -6.40 -19.60
C ASN A 472 26.67 -6.17 -18.16
N THR A 473 25.87 -5.50 -17.32
CA THR A 473 26.21 -5.28 -15.91
C THR A 473 26.35 -6.64 -15.20
N ALA A 474 27.54 -6.92 -14.67
CA ALA A 474 27.77 -8.08 -13.82
C ALA A 474 27.04 -7.90 -12.48
N TYR A 475 26.58 -9.01 -11.90
CA TYR A 475 25.93 -9.00 -10.60
C TYR A 475 26.18 -10.29 -9.83
N SER A 476 25.93 -10.25 -8.53
CA SER A 476 25.99 -11.40 -7.64
C SER A 476 24.69 -11.53 -6.84
N LEU A 477 24.20 -12.75 -6.70
CA LEU A 477 23.04 -13.04 -5.86
C LEU A 477 23.47 -13.16 -4.39
N PRO A 478 22.59 -12.81 -3.43
CA PRO A 478 22.87 -13.02 -2.01
C PRO A 478 23.09 -14.50 -1.69
N LYS A 479 23.97 -14.77 -0.73
CA LYS A 479 24.31 -16.14 -0.32
C LYS A 479 23.10 -16.80 0.35
N CYS A 480 22.81 -18.04 -0.05
CA CYS A 480 21.79 -18.84 0.62
C CYS A 480 22.19 -19.19 2.07
N PRO A 481 21.28 -19.03 3.05
CA PRO A 481 21.57 -19.43 4.42
C PRO A 481 21.79 -20.96 4.51
N ARG A 482 22.91 -21.38 5.10
CA ARG A 482 23.37 -22.78 5.19
C ARG A 482 22.39 -23.76 5.87
N ARG A 483 21.35 -23.29 6.56
CA ARG A 483 20.35 -24.15 7.24
C ARG A 483 19.35 -24.86 6.30
N TYR A 484 19.43 -24.65 4.99
CA TYR A 484 18.42 -25.11 4.01
C TYR A 484 18.83 -26.29 3.13
N LEU A 485 20.02 -26.86 3.32
CA LEU A 485 20.40 -28.12 2.68
C LEU A 485 20.15 -29.26 3.67
N PRO A 486 19.35 -30.30 3.32
CA PRO A 486 19.36 -31.51 4.13
C PRO A 486 20.80 -32.03 4.12
N SER A 487 21.38 -32.20 5.30
CA SER A 487 22.66 -32.89 5.44
C SER A 487 22.55 -34.23 4.71
N ALA A 488 23.39 -34.44 3.71
CA ALA A 488 23.64 -35.77 3.16
C ALA A 488 24.38 -36.58 4.24
N GLY A 489 23.68 -36.97 5.29
CA GLY A 489 24.17 -37.78 6.38
C GLY A 489 23.71 -39.21 6.18
N GLY A 490 24.65 -40.08 5.80
CA GLY A 490 24.43 -41.52 5.77
C GLY A 490 23.96 -42.03 7.14
N GLY A 491 22.94 -42.88 7.13
CA GLY A 491 22.37 -43.46 8.33
C GLY A 491 21.46 -44.63 7.99
N THR A 492 21.91 -45.82 8.34
CA THR A 492 21.26 -47.11 8.17
C THR A 492 19.90 -47.20 8.85
N ARG A 493 18.99 -47.97 8.21
CA ARG A 493 17.62 -48.26 8.67
C ARG A 493 17.58 -48.84 10.09
N ARG A 494 16.65 -48.36 10.92
CA ARG A 494 15.87 -49.16 11.90
C ARG A 494 14.44 -48.61 12.03
N PRO A 495 13.40 -49.46 12.13
CA PRO A 495 12.03 -49.03 12.37
C PRO A 495 11.69 -49.10 13.87
N GLY A 496 11.03 -48.06 14.41
CA GLY A 496 10.47 -48.12 15.76
C GLY A 496 10.00 -46.78 16.33
N SER A 497 8.68 -46.68 16.53
CA SER A 497 7.94 -45.83 17.48
C SER A 497 8.05 -44.29 17.44
N GLY A 498 6.92 -43.65 17.09
CA GLY A 498 6.26 -42.66 17.96
C GLY A 498 6.81 -41.23 18.02
N SER A 499 6.22 -40.33 17.22
CA SER A 499 5.95 -38.90 17.50
C SER A 499 5.94 -38.14 16.16
N ALA A 500 4.77 -37.71 15.72
CA ALA A 500 4.61 -36.90 14.52
C ALA A 500 5.04 -35.45 14.79
N ILE A 501 6.35 -35.20 14.83
CA ILE A 501 6.91 -33.87 14.58
C ILE A 501 6.74 -33.61 13.08
N LYS A 502 5.80 -32.73 12.72
CA LYS A 502 5.68 -32.22 11.35
C LYS A 502 6.97 -31.49 10.97
N ASN A 503 7.90 -32.21 10.33
CA ASN A 503 9.06 -31.63 9.66
C ASN A 503 8.57 -30.59 8.64
N ARG A 504 8.84 -29.30 8.92
CA ARG A 504 8.71 -28.22 7.94
C ARG A 504 9.64 -28.55 6.78
N GLN A 505 9.08 -28.80 5.59
CA GLN A 505 9.89 -28.91 4.38
C GLN A 505 10.62 -27.58 4.14
N ALA A 506 11.94 -27.60 4.30
CA ALA A 506 12.83 -26.50 3.94
C ALA A 506 12.70 -26.23 2.43
N GLY A 507 12.40 -24.98 2.05
CA GLY A 507 12.43 -24.56 0.65
C GLY A 507 13.86 -24.72 0.09
N ARG A 508 13.99 -25.32 -1.09
CA ARG A 508 15.28 -25.34 -1.79
C ARG A 508 15.52 -23.93 -2.36
N CYS A 509 16.73 -23.41 -2.20
CA CYS A 509 17.13 -22.24 -2.98
C CYS A 509 16.94 -22.54 -4.46
N ALA A 510 16.39 -21.58 -5.20
CA ALA A 510 16.38 -21.70 -6.64
C ALA A 510 17.83 -21.80 -7.13
N PRO A 511 18.13 -22.68 -8.09
CA PRO A 511 19.47 -22.81 -8.63
C PRO A 511 19.98 -21.43 -9.06
N GLN A 512 21.20 -21.09 -8.62
CA GLN A 512 21.81 -19.82 -8.97
C GLN A 512 22.04 -19.82 -10.47
N LEU A 513 21.46 -18.86 -11.19
CA LEU A 513 21.79 -18.62 -12.59
C LEU A 513 22.86 -17.53 -12.63
N ASP A 514 23.94 -17.76 -13.37
CA ASP A 514 24.98 -16.75 -13.59
C ASP A 514 24.49 -15.61 -14.51
N SER A 515 25.34 -14.62 -14.77
CA SER A 515 25.05 -13.49 -15.67
C SER A 515 24.70 -13.89 -17.11
N GLU A 516 24.95 -15.15 -17.47
CA GLU A 516 24.67 -15.75 -18.77
C GLU A 516 23.46 -16.72 -18.75
N GLY A 517 22.78 -16.84 -17.60
CA GLY A 517 21.60 -17.70 -17.47
C GLY A 517 21.93 -19.19 -17.35
N ARG A 518 23.17 -19.55 -16.99
CA ARG A 518 23.60 -20.94 -16.76
C ARG A 518 23.50 -21.29 -15.28
N TYR A 519 23.14 -22.54 -14.99
CA TYR A 519 23.11 -23.07 -13.63
C TYR A 519 24.52 -23.07 -13.04
N SER A 520 24.72 -22.29 -11.99
CA SER A 520 25.93 -22.30 -11.17
C SER A 520 25.89 -23.52 -10.25
N GLU A 521 26.73 -24.51 -10.56
CA GLU A 521 27.04 -25.62 -9.66
C GLU A 521 28.02 -25.14 -8.56
N LYS A 522 27.54 -24.37 -7.58
CA LYS A 522 28.25 -24.14 -6.31
C LYS A 522 27.31 -24.01 -5.12
#